data_AF-A0A023FY89-F1
#
_entry.id   AF-A0A023FY89-F1
#
_cell.length_a   1.000
_cell.length_b   1.000
_cell.length_c   1.000
_cell.angle_alpha   90.00
_cell.angle_beta   90.00
_cell.angle_gamma   90.00
#
_symmetry.space_group_name_H-M   'P 1'
#
loop_
_entity.id
_entity.type
_entity.pdbx_description
1 polymer ?
#
loop_
_entity_poly.entity_id
_entity_poly.type
_entity_poly.pdbx_seq_one_letter_code
_entity_poly.pdbx_strand_id
1 'polypeptide(L)'
;AAVDCGKEKKKSADSEEGVAIKVQTAQDIEEAWFKKAQEFKPAPRLTEADAKGDTRTTERFLDRPLLLVVNQQLGKGHRWILPQTVHAEGETLRQTAERALTEVCGPALEAFFLGYAPAGYYSYNYPTEFQKNGIQGAKVFFFKAQLRNGALTVGDLKKLKKADDFAWLSYNELSSKMLPKYRKAVQAFLMAPEETPYQQLLDRALSSVRHRKASITPEIVAECKVAAKA
;
A
#
# COMPACT_ATOMS: atom_id res chain seq x y z
N ALA A 1 -36.31 68.67 -32.49
CA ALA A 1 -36.23 68.33 -33.93
C ALA A 1 -35.20 67.20 -34.04
N ALA A 2 -35.47 65.99 -34.51
CA ALA A 2 -36.61 65.46 -35.26
C ALA A 2 -37.11 64.13 -34.65
N VAL A 3 -38.32 63.78 -35.05
CA VAL A 3 -39.17 62.65 -34.67
C VAL A 3 -39.13 61.61 -35.78
N ASP A 4 -39.07 60.32 -35.45
CA ASP A 4 -39.73 59.19 -36.18
C ASP A 4 -39.57 57.92 -35.31
N CYS A 5 -40.56 57.28 -34.66
CA CYS A 5 -41.90 56.78 -35.01
C CYS A 5 -41.95 55.38 -35.67
N GLY A 6 -41.80 54.34 -34.84
CA GLY A 6 -42.76 53.23 -34.66
C GLY A 6 -42.99 52.17 -35.75
N LYS A 7 -42.91 50.89 -35.33
CA LYS A 7 -43.78 49.70 -35.59
C LYS A 7 -42.95 48.43 -35.28
N GLU A 8 -43.39 47.36 -34.64
CA GLU A 8 -44.70 46.88 -34.18
C GLU A 8 -44.46 45.78 -33.12
N LYS A 9 -45.31 45.73 -32.09
CA LYS A 9 -45.39 44.62 -31.14
C LYS A 9 -46.00 43.40 -31.82
N LYS A 10 -45.46 42.21 -31.57
CA LYS A 10 -46.24 40.97 -31.60
C LYS A 10 -46.01 40.19 -30.30
N LYS A 11 -47.08 40.07 -29.52
CA LYS A 11 -47.19 39.37 -28.24
C LYS A 11 -48.17 38.22 -28.47
N SER A 12 -47.74 36.98 -28.23
CA SER A 12 -48.55 35.76 -28.04
C SER A 12 -47.56 34.60 -27.89
N ALA A 13 -47.67 33.63 -27.00
CA ALA A 13 -48.69 33.27 -26.03
C ALA A 13 -48.04 32.37 -24.97
N ASP A 14 -48.55 32.44 -23.74
CA ASP A 14 -48.31 31.48 -22.66
C ASP A 14 -48.92 30.13 -23.04
N SER A 15 -48.21 29.01 -22.84
CA SER A 15 -48.77 27.69 -22.48
C SER A 15 -47.66 26.63 -22.38
N GLU A 16 -47.78 25.78 -21.36
CA GLU A 16 -47.14 24.48 -21.11
C GLU A 16 -45.87 24.49 -20.24
N GLU A 17 -46.10 24.30 -18.93
CA GLU A 17 -45.15 23.68 -17.99
C GLU A 17 -44.81 22.26 -18.46
N GLY A 18 -44.02 22.15 -19.52
CA GLY A 18 -43.34 20.93 -19.88
C GLY A 18 -42.17 20.76 -18.93
N VAL A 19 -42.16 19.70 -18.11
CA VAL A 19 -40.93 19.22 -17.48
C VAL A 19 -39.96 18.97 -18.63
N ALA A 20 -39.02 19.90 -18.84
CA ALA A 20 -38.04 19.83 -19.90
C ALA A 20 -37.16 18.60 -19.62
N ILE A 21 -37.53 17.47 -20.17
CA ILE A 21 -36.69 16.29 -20.23
C ILE A 21 -35.47 16.73 -21.03
N LYS A 22 -34.36 17.03 -20.35
CA LYS A 22 -33.07 17.23 -21.01
C LYS A 22 -32.70 15.91 -21.65
N VAL A 23 -33.10 15.74 -22.91
CA VAL A 23 -32.67 14.62 -23.75
C VAL A 23 -31.18 14.83 -23.99
N GLN A 24 -30.35 14.18 -23.16
CA GLN A 24 -28.90 14.18 -23.35
C GLN A 24 -28.60 13.30 -24.56
N THR A 25 -28.03 13.91 -25.60
CA THR A 25 -27.51 13.16 -26.74
C THR A 25 -26.28 12.36 -26.33
N ALA A 26 -26.02 11.25 -27.03
CA ALA A 26 -24.83 10.42 -26.75
C ALA A 26 -23.53 11.25 -26.82
N GLN A 27 -23.48 12.21 -27.75
CA GLN A 27 -22.35 13.13 -27.93
C GLN A 27 -22.14 14.05 -26.72
N ASP A 28 -23.21 14.64 -26.17
CA ASP A 28 -23.13 15.48 -24.98
C ASP A 28 -22.57 14.73 -23.76
N ILE A 29 -22.88 13.43 -23.67
CA ILE A 29 -22.40 12.55 -22.60
C ILE A 29 -20.90 12.25 -22.80
N GLU A 30 -20.48 11.95 -24.03
CA GLU A 30 -19.07 11.72 -24.39
C GLU A 30 -18.21 12.96 -24.12
N GLU A 31 -18.68 14.15 -24.50
CA GLU A 31 -18.00 15.42 -24.25
C GLU A 31 -17.88 15.70 -22.74
N ALA A 32 -18.94 15.43 -21.97
CA ALA A 32 -18.92 15.59 -20.52
C ALA A 32 -17.92 14.63 -19.86
N TRP A 33 -17.79 13.40 -20.35
CA TRP A 33 -16.79 12.44 -19.86
C TRP A 33 -15.37 12.88 -20.22
N PHE A 34 -15.17 13.32 -21.46
CA PHE A 34 -13.87 13.79 -21.92
C PHE A 34 -13.39 15.01 -21.11
N LYS A 35 -14.28 15.96 -20.86
CA LYS A 35 -13.99 17.13 -20.02
C LYS A 35 -13.60 16.71 -18.59
N LYS A 36 -14.36 15.80 -17.96
CA LYS A 36 -14.02 15.27 -16.63
C LYS A 36 -12.69 14.51 -16.61
N ALA A 37 -12.39 13.76 -17.66
CA ALA A 37 -11.13 13.02 -17.78
C ALA A 37 -9.93 13.97 -17.93
N GLN A 38 -10.07 15.09 -18.63
CA GLN A 38 -9.02 16.10 -18.74
C GLN A 38 -8.79 16.88 -17.43
N GLU A 39 -9.86 17.16 -16.68
CA GLU A 39 -9.78 17.85 -15.39
C GLU A 39 -9.15 16.96 -14.30
N PHE A 40 -9.33 15.64 -14.40
CA PHE A 40 -8.82 14.68 -13.43
C PHE A 40 -7.31 14.50 -13.54
N LYS A 41 -6.58 14.84 -12.48
CA LYS A 41 -5.15 14.56 -12.33
C LYS A 41 -4.96 13.34 -11.42
N PRO A 42 -4.42 12.21 -11.94
CA PRO A 42 -4.19 11.04 -11.11
C PRO A 42 -3.10 11.31 -10.07
N ALA A 43 -3.28 10.75 -8.88
CA ALA A 43 -2.26 10.78 -7.84
C ALA A 43 -1.01 10.00 -8.29
N PRO A 44 0.20 10.45 -7.92
CA PRO A 44 1.43 9.72 -8.24
C PRO A 44 1.42 8.36 -7.53
N ARG A 45 1.91 7.33 -8.24
CA ARG A 45 2.05 5.98 -7.67
C ARG A 45 3.26 5.83 -6.75
N LEU A 46 4.27 6.67 -6.94
CA LEU A 46 5.45 6.76 -6.09
C LEU A 46 5.22 7.88 -5.08
N THR A 47 5.31 7.54 -3.81
CA THR A 47 5.11 8.48 -2.72
C THR A 47 6.41 9.13 -2.29
N GLU A 48 6.33 10.21 -1.51
CA GLU A 48 7.52 10.80 -0.91
C GLU A 48 8.24 9.83 0.05
N ALA A 49 7.48 8.97 0.73
CA ALA A 49 8.02 7.97 1.64
C ALA A 49 8.86 6.91 0.89
N ASP A 50 8.49 6.58 -0.34
CA ASP A 50 9.29 5.73 -1.22
C ASP A 50 10.62 6.41 -1.60
N ALA A 51 10.58 7.70 -1.93
CA ALA A 51 11.77 8.46 -2.29
C ALA A 51 12.73 8.65 -1.10
N LYS A 52 12.20 8.85 0.11
CA LYS A 52 12.97 9.02 1.35
C LYS A 52 13.41 7.69 1.97
N GLY A 53 12.74 6.59 1.65
CA GLY A 53 12.99 5.28 2.26
C GLY A 53 12.48 5.18 3.71
N ASP A 54 11.41 5.91 4.04
CA ASP A 54 10.93 6.05 5.41
C ASP A 54 10.14 4.82 5.87
N THR A 55 10.83 3.87 6.51
CA THR A 55 10.25 2.61 7.00
C THR A 55 9.21 2.74 8.13
N ARG A 56 8.97 3.96 8.66
CA ARG A 56 8.01 4.21 9.74
C ARG A 56 6.60 4.50 9.25
N THR A 57 6.40 4.66 7.95
CA THR A 57 5.11 4.99 7.35
C THR A 57 4.51 3.78 6.61
N THR A 58 3.18 3.73 6.55
CA THR A 58 2.43 2.79 5.70
C THR A 58 2.19 3.31 4.29
N GLU A 59 2.50 4.59 4.04
CA GLU A 59 2.31 5.25 2.74
C GLU A 59 3.40 4.91 1.72
N ARG A 60 4.38 4.07 2.10
CA ARG A 60 5.38 3.54 1.17
C ARG A 60 4.94 2.21 0.57
N PHE A 61 5.44 1.86 -0.61
CA PHE A 61 5.19 0.59 -1.30
C PHE A 61 3.71 0.20 -1.33
N LEU A 62 2.85 1.09 -1.83
CA LEU A 62 1.40 0.87 -1.95
C LEU A 62 1.02 -0.34 -2.83
N ASP A 63 1.97 -0.85 -3.62
CA ASP A 63 1.83 -2.03 -4.46
C ASP A 63 2.11 -3.36 -3.71
N ARG A 64 2.67 -3.32 -2.50
CA ARG A 64 3.17 -4.51 -1.78
C ARG A 64 2.65 -4.58 -0.35
N PRO A 65 2.47 -5.79 0.20
CA PRO A 65 2.15 -5.94 1.62
C PRO A 65 3.36 -5.57 2.48
N LEU A 66 3.13 -4.69 3.46
CA LEU A 66 4.08 -4.36 4.51
C LEU A 66 3.75 -5.13 5.78
N LEU A 67 4.78 -5.56 6.51
CA LEU A 67 4.66 -6.24 7.80
C LEU A 67 5.17 -5.35 8.92
N LEU A 68 4.39 -5.25 10.00
CA LEU A 68 4.82 -4.55 11.21
C LEU A 68 5.86 -5.37 11.97
N VAL A 69 7.02 -4.77 12.18
CA VAL A 69 8.10 -5.32 13.02
C VAL A 69 8.42 -4.30 14.10
N VAL A 70 8.52 -4.77 15.34
CA VAL A 70 8.79 -3.94 16.52
C VAL A 70 10.10 -4.35 17.16
N ASN A 71 10.82 -3.38 17.71
CA ASN A 71 12.00 -3.63 18.52
C ASN A 71 11.58 -3.82 19.99
N GLN A 72 11.21 -5.05 20.33
CA GLN A 72 10.64 -5.39 21.64
C GLN A 72 11.75 -5.76 22.64
N GLN A 73 11.58 -5.35 23.90
CA GLN A 73 12.47 -5.74 24.98
C GLN A 73 12.17 -7.18 25.43
N LEU A 74 13.11 -8.11 25.19
CA LEU A 74 13.05 -9.50 25.64
C LEU A 74 14.18 -9.75 26.65
N GLY A 75 13.80 -9.95 27.91
CA GLY A 75 14.75 -10.13 29.00
C GLY A 75 15.63 -8.89 29.15
N LYS A 76 16.95 -9.04 28.94
CA LYS A 76 17.92 -7.94 29.04
C LYS A 76 18.22 -7.24 27.72
N GLY A 77 17.68 -7.71 26.59
CA GLY A 77 18.04 -7.22 25.26
C GLY A 77 16.83 -6.79 24.42
N HIS A 78 17.08 -5.97 23.42
CA HIS A 78 16.09 -5.59 22.42
C HIS A 78 16.24 -6.44 21.16
N ARG A 79 15.12 -6.90 20.60
CA ARG A 79 15.10 -7.70 19.38
C ARG A 79 14.00 -7.25 18.44
N TRP A 80 14.33 -7.20 17.15
CA TRP A 80 13.38 -6.99 16.07
C TRP A 80 12.56 -8.25 15.83
N ILE A 81 11.31 -8.23 16.27
CA ILE A 81 10.36 -9.34 16.18
C ILE A 81 8.96 -8.82 15.85
N LEU A 82 8.03 -9.74 15.64
CA LEU A 82 6.61 -9.38 15.53
C LEU A 82 6.07 -9.07 16.93
N PRO A 83 5.07 -8.20 17.08
CA PRO A 83 4.46 -7.93 18.38
C PRO A 83 3.98 -9.24 19.02
N GLN A 84 4.52 -9.56 20.20
CA GLN A 84 4.18 -10.78 20.92
C GLN A 84 4.00 -10.52 22.43
N THR A 85 3.17 -11.33 23.07
CA THR A 85 2.97 -11.32 24.52
C THR A 85 2.87 -12.75 25.04
N VAL A 86 3.01 -12.93 26.35
CA VAL A 86 2.84 -14.24 26.99
C VAL A 86 1.35 -14.57 27.08
N HIS A 87 1.00 -15.81 26.76
CA HIS A 87 -0.36 -16.31 26.89
C HIS A 87 -0.79 -16.34 28.35
N ALA A 88 -1.99 -15.82 28.63
CA ALA A 88 -2.60 -15.85 29.96
C ALA A 88 -3.65 -16.95 30.02
N GLU A 89 -3.74 -17.63 31.16
CA GLU A 89 -4.77 -18.65 31.38
C GLU A 89 -6.18 -18.04 31.31
N GLY A 90 -7.10 -18.73 30.61
CA GLY A 90 -8.47 -18.27 30.43
C GLY A 90 -8.73 -17.47 29.14
N GLU A 91 -7.70 -17.11 28.38
CA GLU A 91 -7.82 -16.50 27.05
C GLU A 91 -7.66 -17.55 25.93
N THR A 92 -8.09 -17.22 24.72
CA THR A 92 -7.72 -17.96 23.50
C THR A 92 -6.40 -17.42 22.93
N LEU A 93 -5.68 -18.23 22.15
CA LEU A 93 -4.43 -17.78 21.49
C LEU A 93 -4.64 -16.54 20.60
N ARG A 94 -5.81 -16.43 19.96
CA ARG A 94 -6.19 -15.26 19.17
C ARG A 94 -6.38 -14.02 20.05
N GLN A 95 -7.11 -14.15 21.16
CA GLN A 95 -7.29 -13.04 22.12
C GLN A 95 -5.94 -12.57 22.68
N THR A 96 -5.01 -13.50 22.93
CA THR A 96 -3.63 -13.15 23.29
C THR A 96 -2.93 -12.34 22.19
N ALA A 97 -3.16 -12.65 20.91
CA ALA A 97 -2.60 -11.87 19.80
C ALA A 97 -3.23 -10.47 19.67
N GLU A 98 -4.54 -10.36 19.87
CA GLU A 98 -5.25 -9.06 19.95
C GLU A 98 -4.69 -8.21 21.11
N ARG A 99 -4.55 -8.81 22.29
CA ARG A 99 -3.92 -8.18 23.46
C ARG A 99 -2.46 -7.80 23.20
N ALA A 100 -1.68 -8.64 22.52
CA ALA A 100 -0.29 -8.33 22.17
C ALA A 100 -0.20 -7.05 21.34
N LEU A 101 -1.10 -6.86 20.37
CA LEU A 101 -1.13 -5.67 19.53
C LEU A 101 -1.44 -4.42 20.37
N THR A 102 -2.45 -4.46 21.23
CA THR A 102 -2.80 -3.33 22.10
C THR A 102 -1.72 -3.04 23.14
N GLU A 103 -1.10 -4.07 23.73
CA GLU A 103 -0.07 -3.91 24.75
C GLU A 103 1.25 -3.36 24.20
N VAL A 104 1.66 -3.81 23.01
CA VAL A 104 2.95 -3.46 22.43
C VAL A 104 2.84 -2.20 21.57
N CYS A 105 1.80 -2.10 20.75
CA CYS A 105 1.62 -1.01 19.79
C CYS A 105 0.65 0.08 20.29
N GLY A 106 -0.11 -0.18 21.35
CA GLY A 106 -1.10 0.74 21.89
C GLY A 106 -2.48 0.63 21.23
N PRO A 107 -3.48 1.33 21.76
CA PRO A 107 -4.86 1.28 21.28
C PRO A 107 -5.09 2.04 19.97
N ALA A 108 -4.11 2.81 19.49
CA ALA A 108 -4.21 3.60 18.27
C ALA A 108 -4.23 2.75 16.99
N LEU A 109 -3.77 1.49 17.07
CA LEU A 109 -3.68 0.59 15.93
C LEU A 109 -4.89 -0.35 15.91
N GLU A 110 -5.75 -0.22 14.90
CA GLU A 110 -6.91 -1.09 14.71
C GLU A 110 -6.61 -2.15 13.65
N ALA A 111 -6.62 -3.43 14.05
CA ALA A 111 -6.32 -4.55 13.17
C ALA A 111 -7.46 -5.57 13.14
N PHE A 112 -7.75 -6.10 11.95
CA PHE A 112 -8.71 -7.18 11.73
C PHE A 112 -7.99 -8.53 11.62
N PHE A 113 -8.22 -9.42 12.59
CA PHE A 113 -7.59 -10.74 12.64
C PHE A 113 -8.25 -11.74 11.69
N LEU A 114 -7.41 -12.50 10.96
CA LEU A 114 -7.83 -13.47 9.96
C LEU A 114 -7.95 -14.86 10.57
N GLY A 115 -9.18 -15.26 10.89
CA GLY A 115 -9.49 -16.59 11.42
C GLY A 115 -9.05 -16.80 12.88
N TYR A 116 -9.22 -18.03 13.37
CA TYR A 116 -8.88 -18.43 14.75
C TYR A 116 -7.71 -19.41 14.81
N ALA A 117 -7.19 -19.86 13.67
CA ALA A 117 -6.05 -20.77 13.60
C ALA A 117 -4.74 -19.98 13.44
N PRO A 118 -3.65 -20.41 14.10
CA PRO A 118 -2.34 -19.81 13.88
C PRO A 118 -1.85 -20.11 12.46
N ALA A 119 -1.25 -19.12 11.81
CA ALA A 119 -0.67 -19.25 10.48
C ALA A 119 0.70 -19.96 10.48
N GLY A 120 1.36 -19.98 11.63
CA GLY A 120 2.65 -20.64 11.80
C GLY A 120 3.09 -20.63 13.26
N TYR A 121 4.23 -21.27 13.53
CA TYR A 121 4.84 -21.26 14.85
C TYR A 121 6.35 -21.16 14.76
N TYR A 122 6.96 -20.71 15.86
CA TYR A 122 8.40 -20.68 16.04
C TYR A 122 8.75 -21.17 17.45
N SER A 123 9.60 -22.18 17.55
CA SER A 123 10.09 -22.71 18.82
C SER A 123 11.56 -22.40 19.01
N TYR A 124 11.93 -21.95 20.20
CA TYR A 124 13.32 -21.73 20.57
C TYR A 124 13.57 -22.08 22.04
N ASN A 125 14.79 -22.53 22.32
CA ASN A 125 15.21 -22.83 23.69
C ASN A 125 15.85 -21.59 24.30
N TYR A 126 15.63 -21.39 25.60
CA TYR A 126 16.28 -20.33 26.33
C TYR A 126 17.76 -20.68 26.56
N PRO A 127 18.67 -19.69 26.59
CA PRO A 127 20.02 -19.91 27.07
C PRO A 127 20.00 -20.48 28.49
N THR A 128 21.01 -21.27 28.86
CA THR A 128 21.08 -21.99 30.14
C THR A 128 20.84 -21.10 31.36
N GLU A 129 21.24 -19.84 31.30
CA GLU A 129 21.05 -18.81 32.35
C GLU A 129 19.59 -18.47 32.65
N PHE A 130 18.71 -18.62 31.67
CA PHE A 130 17.28 -18.28 31.75
C PHE A 130 16.38 -19.52 31.90
N GLN A 131 16.95 -20.72 31.83
CA GLN A 131 16.22 -21.96 32.09
C GLN A 131 15.99 -22.09 33.59
N LYS A 132 14.82 -21.62 34.06
CA LYS A 132 14.38 -21.73 35.45
C LYS A 132 13.11 -22.56 35.53
N ASN A 133 12.95 -23.29 36.64
CA ASN A 133 11.71 -24.01 36.97
C ASN A 133 11.25 -25.03 35.89
N GLY A 134 12.19 -25.69 35.20
CA GLY A 134 11.87 -26.68 34.16
C GLY A 134 11.42 -26.08 32.82
N ILE A 135 11.37 -24.74 32.68
CA ILE A 135 11.02 -24.07 31.43
C ILE A 135 12.26 -24.00 30.53
N GLN A 136 12.29 -24.87 29.52
CA GLN A 136 13.44 -25.00 28.61
C GLN A 136 13.42 -23.99 27.46
N GLY A 137 12.26 -23.42 27.13
CA GLY A 137 12.09 -22.58 25.96
C GLY A 137 10.69 -22.02 25.82
N ALA A 138 10.43 -21.42 24.65
CA ALA A 138 9.12 -20.90 24.28
C ALA A 138 8.71 -21.34 22.87
N LYS A 139 7.39 -21.43 22.69
CA LYS A 139 6.75 -21.65 21.41
C LYS A 139 5.85 -20.46 21.11
N VAL A 140 6.16 -19.74 20.06
CA VAL A 140 5.44 -18.56 19.59
C VAL A 140 4.51 -19.00 18.47
N PHE A 141 3.24 -18.59 18.54
CA PHE A 141 2.25 -18.83 17.49
C PHE A 141 1.93 -17.52 16.78
N PHE A 142 1.93 -17.53 15.46
CA PHE A 142 1.68 -16.35 14.64
C PHE A 142 0.24 -16.31 14.17
N PHE A 143 -0.40 -15.16 14.31
CA PHE A 143 -1.72 -14.88 13.77
C PHE A 143 -1.62 -13.78 12.73
N LYS A 144 -2.36 -13.92 11.63
CA LYS A 144 -2.40 -12.91 10.57
C LYS A 144 -3.47 -11.89 10.90
N ALA A 145 -3.15 -10.62 10.72
CA ALA A 145 -4.10 -9.52 10.85
C ALA A 145 -3.87 -8.50 9.73
N GLN A 146 -4.94 -7.83 9.33
CA GLN A 146 -4.90 -6.72 8.37
C GLN A 146 -5.08 -5.42 9.12
N LEU A 147 -4.22 -4.43 8.83
CA LEU A 147 -4.39 -3.09 9.36
C LEU A 147 -5.66 -2.48 8.74
N ARG A 148 -6.60 -2.03 9.59
CA ARG A 148 -7.78 -1.30 9.14
C ARG A 148 -7.52 0.19 9.17
N ASN A 149 -7.20 0.69 10.35
CA ASN A 149 -6.99 2.09 10.63
C ASN A 149 -5.93 2.26 11.73
N GLY A 150 -5.39 3.46 11.80
CA GLY A 150 -4.43 3.83 12.84
C GLY A 150 -3.03 4.07 12.29
N ALA A 151 -2.34 4.99 12.95
CA ALA A 151 -0.94 5.28 12.70
C ALA A 151 -0.18 5.04 14.00
N LEU A 152 0.97 4.37 13.88
CA LEU A 152 1.85 4.14 15.01
C LEU A 152 2.88 5.26 15.09
N THR A 153 3.11 5.78 16.29
CA THR A 153 4.16 6.78 16.54
C THR A 153 5.16 6.24 17.54
N VAL A 154 6.45 6.53 17.34
CA VAL A 154 7.54 6.07 18.24
C VAL A 154 7.31 6.57 19.68
N GLY A 155 6.74 7.77 19.82
CA GLY A 155 6.37 8.33 21.12
C GLY A 155 5.38 7.48 21.91
N ASP A 156 4.43 6.83 21.24
CA ASP A 156 3.41 6.01 21.90
C ASP A 156 3.98 4.66 22.34
N LEU A 157 4.87 4.08 21.53
CA LEU A 157 5.61 2.87 21.91
C LEU A 157 6.47 3.09 23.16
N LYS A 158 7.21 4.20 23.20
CA LYS A 158 8.07 4.55 24.34
C LYS A 158 7.29 4.77 25.63
N LYS A 159 6.04 5.25 25.56
CA LYS A 159 5.15 5.37 26.73
C LYS A 159 4.82 3.99 27.32
N LEU A 160 4.63 2.98 26.46
CA LEU A 160 4.30 1.61 26.86
C LEU A 160 5.52 0.84 27.39
N LYS A 161 6.74 1.29 27.11
CA LYS A 161 8.03 0.70 27.54
C LYS A 161 8.23 -0.78 27.15
N LYS A 162 7.37 -1.33 26.30
CA LYS A 162 7.50 -2.71 25.78
C LYS A 162 8.32 -2.77 24.50
N ALA A 163 8.27 -1.72 23.69
CA ALA A 163 9.04 -1.60 22.45
C ALA A 163 9.62 -0.18 22.31
N ASP A 164 10.83 -0.10 21.75
CA ASP A 164 11.56 1.15 21.60
C ASP A 164 11.33 1.82 20.24
N ASP A 165 11.19 1.00 19.20
CA ASP A 165 11.06 1.43 17.81
C ASP A 165 10.22 0.43 17.01
N PHE A 166 9.78 0.84 15.84
CA PHE A 166 9.03 -0.01 14.91
C PHE A 166 9.39 0.33 13.46
N ALA A 167 9.12 -0.62 12.58
CA ALA A 167 9.23 -0.44 11.15
C ALA A 167 8.17 -1.28 10.44
N TRP A 168 7.58 -0.71 9.39
CA TRP A 168 6.79 -1.42 8.40
C TRP A 168 7.76 -1.93 7.34
N LEU A 169 7.98 -3.24 7.21
CA LEU A 169 8.99 -3.83 6.34
C LEU A 169 8.35 -4.67 5.23
N SER A 170 8.93 -4.61 4.03
CA SER A 170 8.61 -5.49 2.91
C SER A 170 9.26 -6.88 3.07
N TYR A 171 8.80 -7.86 2.27
CA TYR A 171 9.34 -9.22 2.24
C TYR A 171 10.88 -9.28 2.19
N ASN A 172 11.49 -8.41 1.39
CA ASN A 172 12.93 -8.37 1.18
C ASN A 172 13.67 -7.74 2.37
N GLU A 173 13.12 -6.69 2.98
CA GLU A 173 13.76 -5.97 4.10
C GLU A 173 13.69 -6.73 5.42
N LEU A 174 12.73 -7.65 5.59
CA LEU A 174 12.67 -8.56 6.74
C LEU A 174 13.99 -9.34 6.94
N SER A 175 14.69 -9.57 5.82
CA SER A 175 16.00 -10.23 5.76
C SER A 175 17.09 -9.54 6.56
N SER A 176 17.08 -8.21 6.61
CA SER A 176 18.18 -7.42 7.16
C SER A 176 18.03 -7.17 8.67
N LYS A 177 16.80 -7.19 9.19
CA LYS A 177 16.50 -6.82 10.58
C LYS A 177 16.33 -8.02 11.52
N MET A 178 15.77 -9.13 11.04
CA MET A 178 15.44 -10.27 11.89
C MET A 178 16.50 -11.36 11.90
N LEU A 179 16.55 -12.13 12.99
CA LEU A 179 17.43 -13.29 13.09
C LEU A 179 17.11 -14.34 12.00
N PRO A 180 18.11 -14.97 11.37
CA PRO A 180 17.89 -15.88 10.23
C PRO A 180 16.91 -17.02 10.50
N LYS A 181 16.98 -17.65 11.69
CA LYS A 181 16.07 -18.72 12.08
C LYS A 181 14.63 -18.25 12.25
N TYR A 182 14.43 -17.09 12.87
CA TYR A 182 13.12 -16.50 13.09
C TYR A 182 12.50 -16.04 11.77
N ARG A 183 13.31 -15.37 10.93
CA ARG A 183 12.94 -14.96 9.57
C ARG A 183 12.40 -16.13 8.75
N LYS A 184 13.07 -17.29 8.76
CA LYS A 184 12.62 -18.46 7.99
C LYS A 184 11.21 -18.92 8.41
N ALA A 185 10.91 -18.89 9.71
CA ALA A 185 9.58 -19.22 10.21
C ALA A 185 8.53 -18.17 9.80
N VAL A 186 8.89 -16.88 9.84
CA VAL A 186 8.01 -15.79 9.40
C VAL A 186 7.74 -15.86 7.89
N GLN A 187 8.78 -16.05 7.07
CA GLN A 187 8.65 -16.14 5.62
C GLN A 187 7.84 -17.35 5.15
N ALA A 188 7.74 -18.41 5.94
CA ALA A 188 6.99 -19.61 5.59
C ALA A 188 5.47 -19.39 5.44
N PHE A 189 4.88 -18.44 6.18
CA PHE A 189 3.44 -18.16 6.14
C PHE A 189 3.09 -16.82 5.47
N LEU A 190 4.11 -16.02 5.11
CA LEU A 190 3.93 -14.87 4.26
C LEU A 190 3.84 -15.35 2.81
N MET A 191 2.93 -14.76 2.03
CA MET A 191 2.97 -14.95 0.60
C MET A 191 4.22 -14.23 0.11
N ALA A 192 5.21 -14.98 -0.37
CA ALA A 192 6.33 -14.36 -1.05
C ALA A 192 5.76 -13.58 -2.23
N PRO A 193 6.12 -12.30 -2.42
CA PRO A 193 6.14 -11.74 -3.75
C PRO A 193 7.27 -12.48 -4.46
N GLU A 194 7.01 -13.72 -4.86
CA GLU A 194 7.78 -14.35 -5.92
C GLU A 194 7.78 -13.30 -7.03
N GLU A 195 8.97 -12.91 -7.47
CA GLU A 195 9.12 -12.46 -8.83
C GLU A 195 8.52 -13.56 -9.68
N THR A 196 7.24 -13.40 -10.02
CA THR A 196 6.49 -14.48 -10.64
C THR A 196 7.31 -14.98 -11.83
N PRO A 197 7.29 -16.27 -12.17
CA PRO A 197 7.93 -16.75 -13.40
C PRO A 197 7.51 -15.94 -14.64
N TYR A 198 6.39 -15.23 -14.54
CA TYR A 198 5.87 -14.28 -15.52
C TYR A 198 6.55 -12.92 -15.55
N GLN A 199 7.29 -12.46 -14.53
CA GLN A 199 8.07 -11.21 -14.61
C GLN A 199 9.18 -11.31 -15.63
N GLN A 200 9.87 -12.46 -15.71
CA GLN A 200 10.83 -12.73 -16.78
C GLN A 200 10.14 -12.75 -18.15
N LEU A 201 8.93 -13.30 -18.24
CA LEU A 201 8.13 -13.31 -19.47
C LEU A 201 7.62 -11.90 -19.83
N LEU A 202 7.27 -11.07 -18.86
CA LEU A 202 6.84 -9.69 -19.03
C LEU A 202 8.01 -8.81 -19.46
N ASP A 203 9.19 -8.94 -18.86
CA ASP A 203 10.41 -8.26 -19.29
C ASP A 203 10.83 -8.69 -20.70
N ARG A 204 10.69 -9.97 -21.03
CA ARG A 204 10.88 -10.48 -22.40
C ARG A 204 9.85 -9.92 -23.39
N ALA A 205 8.57 -9.85 -23.00
CA ALA A 205 7.53 -9.26 -23.82
C ALA A 205 7.76 -7.75 -24.04
N LEU A 206 8.09 -7.01 -22.97
CA LEU A 206 8.34 -5.57 -23.02
C LEU A 206 9.61 -5.22 -23.81
N SER A 207 10.69 -6.00 -23.66
CA SER A 207 11.91 -5.84 -24.48
C SER A 207 11.66 -6.15 -25.96
N SER A 208 10.82 -7.14 -26.28
CA SER A 208 10.42 -7.42 -27.66
C SER A 208 9.59 -6.30 -28.31
N VAL A 209 8.78 -5.59 -27.52
CA VAL A 209 8.01 -4.41 -27.99
C VAL A 209 8.92 -3.21 -28.24
N ARG A 210 9.99 -3.02 -27.45
CA ARG A 210 10.99 -1.95 -27.67
C ARG A 210 11.76 -2.15 -28.99
N HIS A 211 12.12 -3.39 -29.33
CA HIS A 211 12.74 -3.68 -30.62
C HIS A 211 11.83 -3.41 -31.82
N ARG A 212 10.51 -3.66 -31.69
CA ARG A 212 9.55 -3.36 -32.76
C ARG A 212 9.36 -1.86 -33.02
N LYS A 213 9.42 -1.01 -31.99
CA LYS A 213 9.37 0.44 -32.19
C LYS A 213 10.61 0.99 -32.90
N ALA A 214 11.79 0.43 -32.63
CA ALA A 214 13.03 0.84 -33.29
C ALA A 214 13.07 0.46 -34.79
N SER A 215 12.38 -0.62 -35.18
CA SER A 215 12.32 -1.09 -36.57
C SER A 215 11.19 -0.47 -37.42
N ILE A 216 10.28 0.33 -36.83
CA ILE A 216 9.09 0.85 -37.54
C ILE A 216 9.19 2.36 -37.86
N THR A 217 10.21 3.09 -37.39
CA THR A 217 10.50 4.42 -37.92
C THR A 217 11.41 4.30 -39.14
N PRO A 218 10.94 4.46 -40.38
CA PRO A 218 11.85 4.72 -41.49
C PRO A 218 12.52 6.07 -41.23
N GLU A 219 13.85 6.09 -41.18
CA GLU A 219 14.62 7.32 -41.34
C GLU A 219 14.23 7.94 -42.68
N ILE A 220 13.46 9.03 -42.65
CA ILE A 220 13.28 9.88 -43.82
C ILE A 220 14.62 10.60 -44.01
N VAL A 221 15.47 10.05 -44.88
CA VAL A 221 16.69 10.70 -45.32
C VAL A 221 16.29 11.96 -46.10
N ALA A 222 16.46 13.12 -45.47
CA ALA A 222 16.32 14.40 -46.13
C ALA A 222 17.56 14.64 -47.01
N GLU A 223 17.53 14.17 -48.26
CA GLU A 223 18.48 14.62 -49.28
C GLU A 223 18.11 16.06 -49.69
N CYS A 224 18.74 17.04 -49.04
CA CYS A 224 18.73 18.42 -49.51
C CYS A 224 19.66 18.53 -50.72
N LYS A 225 19.10 18.36 -51.94
CA LYS A 225 19.76 18.78 -53.18
C LYS A 225 19.82 20.31 -53.21
N VAL A 226 21.00 20.87 -52.90
CA VAL A 226 21.32 22.25 -53.24
C VAL A 226 21.55 22.32 -54.74
N ALA A 227 20.54 22.79 -55.47
CA ALA A 227 20.66 23.19 -56.87
C ALA A 227 21.16 24.64 -56.93
N ALA A 228 22.13 24.87 -57.81
CA ALA A 228 22.81 26.14 -58.06
C ALA A 228 21.92 27.22 -58.71
N LYS A 229 22.20 28.48 -58.35
CA LYS A 229 22.23 29.73 -59.16
C LYS A 229 22.39 30.90 -58.15
N ALA A 230 23.27 31.88 -58.29
CA ALA A 230 23.92 32.47 -59.47
C ALA A 230 25.40 32.79 -59.21
#